data_AF-A0A957WW78-F1
#
_entry.id   AF-A0A957WW78-F1
#
_cell.length_a   1.000
_cell.length_b   1.000
_cell.length_c   1.000
_cell.angle_alpha   90.00
_cell.angle_beta   90.00
_cell.angle_gamma   90.00
#
_symmetry.space_group_name_H-M   'P 1'
#
loop_
_entity.id
_entity.type
_entity.pdbx_description
1 polymer ?
#
loop_
_entity_poly.entity_id
_entity_poly.type
_entity_poly.pdbx_seq_one_letter_code
_entity_poly.pdbx_strand_id
1 'polypeptide(L)'
;QWTMNYRFGAGNPDPTGAYSVTLRLTDNVGNQLPALYVGRINVDGRGPSATVTQTTATPGELTTDITTAVNVAGTLTETGAAGIDSAEVAFVALDQMATYTDTVLLLPMDDRPGEANWTDRSAKQNAVTCTQYPEVLPGRIGQGISQFGELTVADAPHLNFSQNQSFSVQGWVKLTPNSLGNFSSATLLTKAQGTTGYYLMVSTTGKSWQYTWFAGGAFLNGPTMTGDSQWHHLVAVVDRGAGTMSLYADGALVKSAPFTGAASNNLPITLAQSNGSSTYDQIAIFNHALTPVEVLTLYRSADVNWQPATLAQRGNGVASTTWSRPAPTAEGIYQIDLRSRDMLGNEVLNSNAWRGLIDTVAPRVTLTGQATGQSYLDTATNRTRYELTYICRAADFLLDESSFDCAGNAQQPPRRDFNTDPVLQARFPDLALLSTLVNTYTVWAENTTPTGSLTACDAYGHCTTANASAGSASTGSATVVEAAAVNALQTTILAPTTDSVINSGGAIQVSVAARSDQPLKEVVILLDGTSVNTISFAQRDGIKTTVQTASVTVADAAVHSLRARTTDWSGAQSESI
;
A
#
# COMPACT_ATOMS: atom_id res chain seq x y z
N GLN A 1 12.73 -56.40 19.42
CA GLN A 1 12.83 -54.93 19.28
C GLN A 1 11.53 -54.36 19.80
N TRP A 2 11.59 -53.41 20.74
CA TRP A 2 10.42 -52.79 21.35
C TRP A 2 10.46 -51.30 21.02
N THR A 3 9.31 -50.75 20.67
CA THR A 3 9.14 -49.33 20.35
C THR A 3 8.14 -48.76 21.35
N MET A 4 8.48 -47.64 21.96
CA MET A 4 7.57 -46.91 22.84
C MET A 4 7.40 -45.49 22.30
N ASN A 5 6.15 -45.06 22.15
CA ASN A 5 5.84 -43.66 21.88
C ASN A 5 5.66 -42.98 23.24
N TYR A 6 6.50 -41.99 23.53
CA TYR A 6 6.41 -41.21 24.76
C TYR A 6 5.95 -39.79 24.43
N ARG A 7 4.81 -39.38 24.98
CA ARG A 7 4.30 -38.01 24.87
C ARG A 7 4.77 -37.22 26.09
N PHE A 8 5.43 -36.09 25.88
CA PHE A 8 5.75 -35.17 26.97
C PHE A 8 4.46 -34.69 27.63
N GLY A 9 4.45 -34.60 28.96
CA GLY A 9 3.25 -34.26 29.73
C GLY A 9 2.71 -32.87 29.39
N ALA A 10 1.40 -32.68 29.50
CA ALA A 10 0.69 -31.44 29.16
C ALA A 10 1.12 -30.18 29.97
N GLY A 11 2.00 -30.33 30.96
CA GLY A 11 2.59 -29.23 31.72
C GLY A 11 4.00 -28.83 31.29
N ASN A 12 4.57 -29.46 30.25
CA ASN A 12 5.84 -29.03 29.66
C ASN A 12 5.60 -28.48 28.24
N PRO A 13 5.24 -27.18 28.10
CA PRO A 13 4.94 -26.55 26.80
C PRO A 13 6.16 -26.50 25.88
N ASP A 14 7.36 -26.70 26.42
CA ASP A 14 8.59 -26.71 25.66
C ASP A 14 9.48 -27.88 26.10
N PRO A 15 9.56 -28.96 25.30
CA PRO A 15 10.43 -30.08 25.61
C PRO A 15 11.89 -29.80 25.24
N THR A 16 12.28 -28.56 24.90
CA THR A 16 13.66 -28.25 24.55
C THR A 16 14.58 -28.48 25.75
N GLY A 17 15.60 -29.30 25.56
CA GLY A 17 16.57 -29.58 26.59
C GLY A 17 17.17 -30.97 26.48
N ALA A 18 17.91 -31.30 27.53
CA ALA A 18 18.68 -32.52 27.61
C ALA A 18 18.05 -33.51 28.59
N TYR A 19 17.65 -34.67 28.06
CA TYR A 19 17.00 -35.71 28.82
C TYR A 19 17.94 -36.91 28.98
N SER A 20 18.07 -37.38 30.21
CA SER A 20 18.66 -38.68 30.47
C SER A 20 17.59 -39.75 30.35
N VAL A 21 17.83 -40.77 29.53
CA VAL A 21 16.92 -41.89 29.37
C VAL A 21 17.44 -43.02 30.24
N THR A 22 16.57 -43.52 31.11
CA THR A 22 16.83 -44.67 31.97
C THR A 22 15.77 -45.73 31.77
N LEU A 23 16.18 -46.99 31.67
CA LEU A 23 15.30 -48.13 31.50
C LEU A 23 15.25 -48.96 32.78
N ARG A 24 14.05 -49.36 33.21
CA ARG A 24 13.87 -50.37 34.27
C ARG A 24 13.00 -51.50 33.75
N LEU A 25 13.49 -52.73 33.89
CA LEU A 25 12.76 -53.95 33.52
C LEU A 25 12.19 -54.59 34.78
N THR A 26 10.93 -55.00 34.71
CA THR A 26 10.24 -55.78 35.76
C THR A 26 9.72 -57.05 35.12
N ASP A 27 9.97 -58.21 35.72
CA ASP A 27 9.39 -59.47 35.24
C ASP A 27 7.95 -59.67 35.76
N ASN A 28 7.26 -60.70 35.26
CA ASN A 28 5.87 -61.02 35.65
C ASN A 28 5.71 -61.44 37.12
N VAL A 29 6.82 -61.70 37.83
CA VAL A 29 6.83 -62.07 39.24
C VAL A 29 7.27 -60.91 40.15
N GLY A 30 7.52 -59.73 39.56
CA GLY A 30 7.84 -58.48 40.26
C GLY A 30 9.33 -58.24 40.50
N ASN A 31 10.25 -59.06 39.99
CA ASN A 31 11.68 -58.80 40.13
C ASN A 31 12.07 -57.59 39.28
N GLN A 32 12.79 -56.64 39.86
CA GLN A 32 13.24 -55.42 39.19
C GLN A 32 14.76 -55.34 39.18
N LEU A 33 15.33 -55.00 38.02
CA LEU A 33 16.71 -54.54 37.94
C LEU A 33 16.81 -53.06 38.36
N PRO A 34 17.97 -52.58 38.82
CA PRO A 34 18.24 -51.14 38.94
C PRO A 34 17.99 -50.42 37.61
N ALA A 35 17.61 -49.14 37.67
CA ALA A 35 17.44 -48.34 36.47
C ALA A 35 18.76 -48.24 35.70
N LEU A 36 18.76 -48.71 34.46
CA LEU A 36 19.91 -48.67 33.56
C LEU A 36 19.92 -47.36 32.79
N TYR A 37 21.00 -46.60 32.86
CA TYR A 37 21.20 -45.46 31.97
C TYR A 37 21.42 -45.95 30.54
N VAL A 38 20.54 -45.56 29.62
CA VAL A 38 20.60 -45.99 28.21
C VAL A 38 21.11 -44.88 27.29
N GLY A 39 21.16 -43.63 27.75
CA GLY A 39 21.77 -42.54 27.01
C GLY A 39 21.18 -41.18 27.33
N ARG A 40 21.61 -40.17 26.57
CA ARG A 40 21.08 -38.80 26.60
C ARG A 40 20.41 -38.52 25.25
N ILE A 41 19.26 -37.86 25.29
CA ILE A 41 18.58 -37.32 24.11
C ILE A 41 18.51 -35.80 24.30
N ASN A 42 18.93 -35.05 23.29
CA ASN A 42 18.61 -33.63 23.21
C ASN A 42 17.33 -33.50 22.40
N VAL A 43 16.31 -32.94 23.02
CA VAL A 43 15.07 -32.59 22.34
C VAL A 43 15.11 -31.11 22.09
N ASP A 44 14.67 -30.71 20.90
CA ASP A 44 14.69 -29.34 20.46
C ASP A 44 13.38 -29.05 19.74
N GLY A 45 12.58 -28.17 20.35
CA GLY A 45 11.28 -27.76 19.83
C GLY A 45 11.23 -26.27 19.52
N ARG A 46 12.38 -25.58 19.50
CA ARG A 46 12.45 -24.13 19.22
C ARG A 46 13.32 -23.90 18.00
N GLY A 47 12.81 -23.06 17.09
CA GLY A 47 13.65 -22.47 16.07
C GLY A 47 14.49 -21.32 16.66
N PRO A 48 15.48 -20.83 15.90
CA PRO A 48 16.35 -19.77 16.36
C PRO A 48 15.58 -18.45 16.35
N SER A 49 15.82 -17.59 17.34
CA SER A 49 15.21 -16.26 17.40
C SER A 49 16.08 -15.24 16.67
N ALA A 50 15.47 -14.48 15.75
CA ALA A 50 16.13 -13.43 14.98
C ALA A 50 15.80 -12.03 15.52
N THR A 51 16.81 -11.17 15.62
CA THR A 51 16.66 -9.75 15.95
C THR A 51 17.16 -8.89 14.81
N VAL A 52 16.66 -7.65 14.70
CA VAL A 52 17.24 -6.62 13.83
C VAL A 52 18.18 -5.75 14.67
N THR A 53 19.42 -5.59 14.23
CA THR A 53 20.42 -4.68 14.81
C THR A 53 21.23 -4.10 13.65
N GLN A 54 21.13 -2.79 13.39
CA GLN A 54 21.94 -2.21 12.31
C GLN A 54 23.39 -1.99 12.76
N THR A 55 24.33 -2.30 11.87
CA THR A 55 25.68 -1.73 11.85
C THR A 55 25.87 -0.98 10.54
N THR A 56 25.69 0.34 10.57
CA THR A 56 26.21 1.25 9.54
C THR A 56 27.09 2.28 10.24
N ALA A 57 28.40 2.01 10.25
CA ALA A 57 29.51 2.91 10.62
C ALA A 57 29.52 3.59 12.02
N THR A 58 28.49 3.46 12.85
CA THR A 58 28.45 3.95 14.24
C THR A 58 27.57 3.02 15.09
N PRO A 59 27.91 2.71 16.36
CA PRO A 59 27.08 1.85 17.19
C PRO A 59 25.78 2.54 17.62
N GLY A 60 24.63 1.91 17.38
CA GLY A 60 23.38 2.18 18.09
C GLY A 60 22.21 2.66 17.21
N GLU A 61 21.20 1.79 17.11
CA GLU A 61 19.83 2.00 16.58
C GLU A 61 19.66 2.05 15.05
N LEU A 62 18.69 1.27 14.56
CA LEU A 62 18.01 1.63 13.31
C LEU A 62 17.37 3.00 13.54
N THR A 63 17.67 3.97 12.69
CA THR A 63 16.83 5.16 12.57
C THR A 63 15.40 4.74 12.17
N THR A 64 14.45 5.67 12.27
CA THR A 64 13.09 5.46 11.77
C THR A 64 13.02 5.21 10.26
N ASP A 65 14.08 5.52 9.52
CA ASP A 65 14.06 5.56 8.06
C ASP A 65 15.25 4.80 7.43
N ILE A 66 14.98 4.08 6.33
CA ILE A 66 15.96 3.43 5.46
C ILE A 66 15.98 4.20 4.14
N THR A 67 16.99 5.04 3.96
CA THR A 67 17.03 6.01 2.87
C THR A 67 18.10 5.70 1.84
N THR A 68 18.89 4.66 2.00
CA THR A 68 19.92 4.28 1.02
C THR A 68 19.95 2.76 0.89
N ALA A 69 20.62 2.25 -0.15
CA ALA A 69 20.83 0.81 -0.34
C ALA A 69 21.78 0.25 0.75
N VAL A 70 21.27 0.09 1.97
CA VAL A 70 21.95 -0.51 3.11
C VAL A 70 21.53 -1.96 3.29
N ASN A 71 22.40 -2.75 3.92
CA ASN A 71 22.00 -4.06 4.41
C ASN A 71 21.28 -3.88 5.75
N VAL A 72 20.03 -4.33 5.81
CA VAL A 72 19.38 -4.65 7.09
C VAL A 72 20.07 -5.88 7.64
N ALA A 73 20.42 -5.87 8.91
CA ALA A 73 21.15 -6.94 9.54
C ALA A 73 20.68 -7.19 10.97
N GLY A 74 21.14 -8.29 11.54
CA GLY A 74 21.06 -8.51 12.97
C GLY A 74 21.61 -9.85 13.39
N THR A 75 21.12 -10.39 14.51
CA THR A 75 21.61 -11.63 15.10
C THR A 75 20.54 -12.70 15.14
N LEU A 76 20.93 -13.95 14.92
CA LEU A 76 20.15 -15.14 15.26
C LEU A 76 20.79 -15.81 16.47
N THR A 77 19.94 -16.27 17.38
CA THR A 77 20.35 -17.07 18.54
C THR A 77 19.54 -18.35 18.59
N GLU A 78 20.23 -19.49 18.58
CA GLU A 78 19.67 -20.79 18.81
C GLU A 78 19.94 -21.20 20.26
N THR A 79 18.87 -21.48 21.00
CA THR A 79 18.95 -21.97 22.39
C THR A 79 18.93 -23.49 22.47
N GLY A 80 18.41 -24.13 21.43
CA GLY A 80 18.44 -25.56 21.19
C GLY A 80 19.80 -26.05 20.72
N ALA A 81 19.93 -27.37 20.60
CA ALA A 81 21.18 -28.02 20.18
C ALA A 81 21.19 -28.33 18.67
N ALA A 82 20.10 -28.06 17.94
CA ALA A 82 19.97 -28.32 16.52
C ALA A 82 20.96 -27.50 15.69
N GLY A 83 21.19 -26.24 16.06
CA GLY A 83 21.98 -25.28 15.29
C GLY A 83 21.16 -24.61 14.18
N ILE A 84 21.70 -23.52 13.63
CA ILE A 84 20.97 -22.61 12.75
C ILE A 84 21.02 -23.08 11.29
N ASP A 85 19.86 -23.10 10.63
CA ASP A 85 19.71 -23.48 9.22
C ASP A 85 19.57 -22.27 8.30
N SER A 86 18.53 -21.46 8.52
CA SER A 86 18.14 -20.39 7.59
C SER A 86 17.46 -19.22 8.30
N ALA A 87 17.51 -18.06 7.64
CA ALA A 87 16.75 -16.87 8.01
C ALA A 87 16.21 -16.20 6.75
N GLU A 88 15.01 -15.66 6.84
CA GLU A 88 14.29 -14.98 5.78
C GLU A 88 13.73 -13.66 6.32
N VAL A 89 13.67 -12.66 5.43
CA VAL A 89 13.21 -11.31 5.73
C VAL A 89 12.08 -10.98 4.79
N ALA A 90 11.02 -10.41 5.32
CA ALA A 90 9.93 -9.84 4.54
C ALA A 90 9.81 -8.34 4.82
N PHE A 91 9.66 -7.56 3.74
CA PHE A 91 9.34 -6.13 3.80
C PHE A 91 7.86 -5.96 3.48
N VAL A 92 7.05 -5.74 4.51
CA VAL A 92 5.58 -5.69 4.44
C VAL A 92 5.15 -4.22 4.40
N ALA A 93 4.44 -3.83 3.34
CA ALA A 93 3.97 -2.45 3.18
C ALA A 93 2.81 -2.13 4.13
N LEU A 94 2.61 -0.83 4.42
CA LEU A 94 1.62 -0.36 5.41
C LEU A 94 0.19 -0.77 5.08
N ASP A 95 -0.20 -0.80 3.82
CA ASP A 95 -1.52 -1.23 3.37
C ASP A 95 -1.84 -2.67 3.81
N GLN A 96 -0.87 -3.58 3.69
CA GLN A 96 -0.98 -4.98 4.13
C GLN A 96 -1.03 -5.09 5.66
N MET A 97 -0.31 -4.23 6.38
CA MET A 97 -0.30 -4.23 7.85
C MET A 97 -1.58 -3.66 8.45
N ALA A 98 -2.03 -2.53 7.91
CA ALA A 98 -3.14 -1.75 8.47
C ALA A 98 -4.44 -2.54 8.46
N THR A 99 -4.56 -3.54 7.58
CA THR A 99 -5.77 -4.35 7.50
C THR A 99 -6.04 -5.16 8.77
N TYR A 100 -5.06 -5.37 9.66
CA TYR A 100 -5.26 -6.07 10.95
C TYR A 100 -5.38 -5.15 12.16
N THR A 101 -5.14 -3.86 12.01
CA THR A 101 -4.90 -3.00 13.18
C THR A 101 -6.14 -2.57 13.95
N ASP A 102 -7.31 -2.69 13.32
CA ASP A 102 -8.60 -2.35 13.93
C ASP A 102 -9.40 -3.61 14.30
N THR A 103 -8.68 -4.74 14.41
CA THR A 103 -9.24 -5.96 14.97
C THR A 103 -9.62 -5.75 16.43
N VAL A 104 -10.74 -6.34 16.83
CA VAL A 104 -11.18 -6.47 18.22
C VAL A 104 -10.96 -7.88 18.77
N LEU A 105 -10.55 -8.80 17.90
CA LEU A 105 -9.99 -10.12 18.19
C LEU A 105 -9.07 -10.47 17.02
N LEU A 106 -7.85 -10.91 17.30
CA LEU A 106 -6.91 -11.44 16.32
C LEU A 106 -6.16 -12.60 16.93
N LEU A 107 -6.44 -13.81 16.43
CA LEU A 107 -5.84 -15.06 16.87
C LEU A 107 -5.08 -15.67 15.68
N PRO A 108 -3.76 -15.44 15.61
CA PRO A 108 -2.94 -16.00 14.55
C PRO A 108 -2.86 -17.50 14.54
N MET A 109 -3.08 -18.17 15.68
CA MET A 109 -2.88 -19.62 15.82
C MET A 109 -1.41 -20.07 15.67
N ASP A 110 -0.48 -19.14 15.88
CA ASP A 110 0.97 -19.32 15.86
C ASP A 110 1.58 -19.72 17.21
N ASP A 111 0.75 -19.99 18.23
CA ASP A 111 1.20 -20.38 19.56
C ASP A 111 1.74 -21.82 19.56
N ARG A 112 2.78 -22.09 20.34
CA ARG A 112 3.49 -23.39 20.26
C ARG A 112 2.66 -24.55 20.79
N PRO A 113 2.93 -25.79 20.34
CA PRO A 113 2.28 -26.97 20.89
C PRO A 113 2.43 -27.07 22.42
N GLY A 114 1.30 -26.98 23.14
CA GLY A 114 1.26 -27.08 24.60
C GLY A 114 1.42 -25.76 25.35
N GLU A 115 1.68 -24.64 24.68
CA GLU A 115 1.57 -23.31 25.30
C GLU A 115 0.09 -23.02 25.63
N ALA A 116 -0.17 -22.61 26.87
CA ALA A 116 -1.53 -22.44 27.39
C ALA A 116 -2.20 -21.11 26.99
N ASN A 117 -1.45 -20.22 26.33
CA ASN A 117 -1.82 -18.82 26.16
C ASN A 117 -1.97 -18.47 24.68
N TRP A 118 -3.09 -18.86 24.08
CA TRP A 118 -3.49 -18.41 22.75
C TRP A 118 -3.68 -16.90 22.79
N THR A 119 -2.69 -16.15 22.29
CA THR A 119 -2.64 -14.71 22.56
C THR A 119 -3.47 -13.95 21.54
N ASP A 120 -4.50 -13.24 22.01
CA ASP A 120 -5.16 -12.22 21.20
C ASP A 120 -4.19 -11.06 20.93
N ARG A 121 -3.75 -10.96 19.68
CA ARG A 121 -2.84 -9.91 19.19
C ARG A 121 -3.56 -8.61 18.84
N SER A 122 -4.88 -8.54 19.02
CA SER A 122 -5.61 -7.28 18.89
C SER A 122 -5.32 -6.35 20.07
N ALA A 123 -5.65 -5.06 19.92
CA ALA A 123 -5.55 -4.09 21.02
C ALA A 123 -6.48 -4.40 22.21
N LYS A 124 -7.35 -5.42 22.11
CA LYS A 124 -8.30 -5.80 23.16
C LYS A 124 -7.78 -6.89 24.09
N GLN A 125 -6.77 -7.66 23.66
CA GLN A 125 -6.14 -8.71 24.48
C GLN A 125 -7.16 -9.61 25.19
N ASN A 126 -8.17 -10.07 24.45
CA ASN A 126 -9.20 -10.94 24.99
C ASN A 126 -8.59 -12.21 25.58
N ALA A 127 -9.07 -12.60 26.76
CA ALA A 127 -8.63 -13.85 27.40
C ALA A 127 -9.15 -15.06 26.62
N VAL A 128 -8.21 -15.88 26.14
CA VAL A 128 -8.50 -17.16 25.50
C VAL A 128 -8.23 -18.27 26.51
N THR A 129 -9.21 -19.16 26.68
CA THR A 129 -9.11 -20.31 27.59
C THR A 129 -9.19 -21.61 26.82
N CYS A 130 -8.44 -22.60 27.31
CA CYS A 130 -8.21 -23.86 26.63
C CYS A 130 -8.21 -24.97 27.70
N THR A 131 -9.22 -25.85 27.71
CA THR A 131 -9.33 -26.94 28.71
C THR A 131 -8.68 -28.24 28.25
N GLN A 132 -8.46 -28.37 26.94
CA GLN A 132 -7.60 -29.36 26.30
C GLN A 132 -6.86 -28.63 25.17
N TYR A 133 -5.70 -29.10 24.71
CA TYR A 133 -4.90 -28.35 23.73
C TYR A 133 -5.01 -28.94 22.31
N PRO A 134 -5.25 -28.11 21.26
CA PRO A 134 -5.23 -28.58 19.88
C PRO A 134 -3.85 -29.08 19.45
N GLU A 135 -3.85 -29.93 18.43
CA GLU A 135 -2.62 -30.23 17.70
C GLU A 135 -2.26 -29.00 16.87
N VAL A 136 -1.00 -28.58 17.00
CA VAL A 136 -0.43 -27.51 16.17
C VAL A 136 0.13 -28.14 14.91
N LEU A 137 -0.29 -27.61 13.76
CA LEU A 137 0.04 -28.08 12.42
C LEU A 137 0.60 -26.91 11.60
N PRO A 138 1.21 -27.15 10.43
CA PRO A 138 1.52 -26.07 9.51
C PRO A 138 0.25 -25.28 9.14
N GLY A 139 0.29 -23.97 9.35
CA GLY A 139 -0.78 -23.03 9.04
C GLY A 139 -0.80 -22.62 7.57
N ARG A 140 -1.68 -21.69 7.25
CA ARG A 140 -1.62 -20.87 6.03
C ARG A 140 -0.53 -19.80 6.16
N ILE A 141 -0.41 -19.22 7.35
CA ILE A 141 0.62 -18.28 7.81
C ILE A 141 1.21 -18.91 9.06
N GLY A 142 2.53 -19.18 9.08
CA GLY A 142 3.16 -19.79 10.25
C GLY A 142 2.55 -21.13 10.66
N GLN A 143 2.02 -21.20 11.87
CA GLN A 143 1.35 -22.38 12.42
C GLN A 143 -0.17 -22.24 12.38
N GLY A 144 -0.86 -23.35 12.50
CA GLY A 144 -2.31 -23.38 12.63
C GLY A 144 -2.71 -24.49 13.59
N ILE A 145 -4.00 -24.57 13.86
CA ILE A 145 -4.54 -25.58 14.77
C ILE A 145 -5.41 -26.58 14.05
N SER A 146 -5.32 -27.84 14.46
CA SER A 146 -6.31 -28.84 14.12
C SER A 146 -7.66 -28.48 14.74
N GLN A 147 -8.72 -29.11 14.23
CA GLN A 147 -10.02 -29.23 14.88
C GLN A 147 -9.90 -29.30 16.40
N PHE A 148 -10.66 -28.43 17.09
CA PHE A 148 -10.67 -28.40 18.53
C PHE A 148 -11.91 -27.76 19.13
N GLY A 149 -12.61 -28.46 20.02
CA GLY A 149 -13.93 -28.03 20.51
C GLY A 149 -13.91 -27.13 21.75
N GLU A 150 -12.76 -26.94 22.40
CA GLU A 150 -12.68 -26.34 23.74
C GLU A 150 -11.82 -25.06 23.82
N LEU A 151 -11.51 -24.45 22.67
CA LEU A 151 -10.87 -23.13 22.64
C LEU A 151 -11.94 -22.03 22.69
N THR A 152 -11.93 -21.22 23.76
CA THR A 152 -12.98 -20.23 23.99
C THR A 152 -12.45 -18.85 24.34
N VAL A 153 -13.15 -17.82 23.86
CA VAL A 153 -12.91 -16.42 24.23
C VAL A 153 -14.08 -15.95 25.07
N ALA A 154 -13.79 -15.36 26.23
CA ALA A 154 -14.82 -14.83 27.11
C ALA A 154 -15.66 -13.73 26.43
N ASP A 155 -16.92 -13.57 26.84
CA ASP A 155 -17.75 -12.47 26.38
C ASP A 155 -17.13 -11.11 26.74
N ALA A 156 -17.25 -10.14 25.84
CA ALA A 156 -16.82 -8.77 26.06
C ALA A 156 -17.68 -7.79 25.21
N PRO A 157 -17.93 -6.55 25.68
CA PRO A 157 -18.78 -5.59 24.96
C PRO A 157 -18.36 -5.30 23.51
N HIS A 158 -17.07 -5.29 23.20
CA HIS A 158 -16.58 -5.06 21.83
C HIS A 158 -16.78 -6.26 20.88
N LEU A 159 -17.26 -7.40 21.38
CA LEU A 159 -17.66 -8.58 20.60
C LEU A 159 -19.18 -8.64 20.37
N ASN A 160 -19.92 -7.62 20.85
CA ASN A 160 -21.38 -7.60 20.93
C ASN A 160 -21.96 -6.54 19.99
N PHE A 161 -22.26 -6.94 18.75
CA PHE A 161 -22.64 -6.00 17.67
C PHE A 161 -24.15 -5.77 17.59
N SER A 162 -24.59 -4.56 17.94
CA SER A 162 -25.98 -4.13 17.83
C SER A 162 -26.45 -3.93 16.37
N GLN A 163 -27.70 -3.54 16.18
CA GLN A 163 -28.27 -3.21 14.86
C GLN A 163 -27.62 -1.98 14.20
N ASN A 164 -26.86 -1.17 14.97
CA ASN A 164 -26.23 0.06 14.48
C ASN A 164 -24.70 -0.07 14.34
N GLN A 165 -24.15 -1.27 14.55
CA GLN A 165 -22.71 -1.52 14.47
C GLN A 165 -22.43 -2.44 13.30
N SER A 166 -21.57 -1.99 12.40
CA SER A 166 -20.96 -2.83 11.36
C SER A 166 -19.85 -3.67 11.99
N PHE A 167 -19.62 -4.85 11.43
CA PHE A 167 -18.54 -5.72 11.88
C PHE A 167 -18.20 -6.73 10.80
N SER A 168 -17.01 -7.32 10.91
CA SER A 168 -16.56 -8.37 10.01
C SER A 168 -15.89 -9.50 10.78
N VAL A 169 -15.95 -10.70 10.24
CA VAL A 169 -15.31 -11.91 10.76
C VAL A 169 -14.49 -12.52 9.64
N GLN A 170 -13.25 -12.93 9.92
CA GLN A 170 -12.44 -13.66 8.96
C GLN A 170 -11.68 -14.83 9.57
N GLY A 171 -11.28 -15.76 8.71
CA GLY A 171 -10.24 -16.72 9.02
C GLY A 171 -9.94 -17.66 7.87
N TRP A 172 -8.85 -18.41 8.02
CA TRP A 172 -8.41 -19.40 7.06
C TRP A 172 -8.81 -20.80 7.52
N VAL A 173 -9.29 -21.61 6.59
CA VAL A 173 -9.65 -23.01 6.84
C VAL A 173 -9.12 -23.92 5.74
N LYS A 174 -8.55 -25.07 6.13
CA LYS A 174 -8.17 -26.15 5.23
C LYS A 174 -9.12 -27.31 5.42
N LEU A 175 -9.91 -27.61 4.38
CA LEU A 175 -10.97 -28.60 4.43
C LEU A 175 -10.51 -29.94 3.86
N THR A 176 -10.79 -31.04 4.55
CA THR A 176 -10.56 -32.38 3.98
C THR A 176 -11.71 -32.82 3.06
N PRO A 177 -11.43 -33.64 2.02
CA PRO A 177 -12.45 -34.20 1.16
C PRO A 177 -13.49 -35.01 1.95
N ASN A 178 -14.79 -34.72 1.77
CA ASN A 178 -15.87 -35.51 2.34
C ASN A 178 -16.26 -36.69 1.41
N SER A 179 -15.37 -37.67 1.29
CA SER A 179 -15.52 -38.81 0.37
C SER A 179 -16.72 -39.71 0.68
N LEU A 180 -17.19 -39.71 1.94
CA LEU A 180 -18.29 -40.55 2.42
C LEU A 180 -19.66 -39.88 2.29
N GLY A 181 -19.72 -38.56 2.05
CA GLY A 181 -20.99 -37.82 1.98
C GLY A 181 -21.72 -37.67 3.32
N ASN A 182 -21.02 -37.92 4.44
CA ASN A 182 -21.57 -37.72 5.79
C ASN A 182 -21.61 -36.24 6.14
N PHE A 183 -22.58 -35.80 6.95
CA PHE A 183 -22.60 -34.41 7.41
C PHE A 183 -21.33 -34.08 8.21
N SER A 184 -20.53 -33.16 7.69
CA SER A 184 -19.35 -32.59 8.33
C SER A 184 -19.46 -31.07 8.37
N SER A 185 -18.95 -30.43 9.41
CA SER A 185 -18.91 -28.99 9.60
C SER A 185 -17.55 -28.57 10.13
N ALA A 186 -17.00 -27.47 9.63
CA ALA A 186 -15.79 -26.82 10.10
C ALA A 186 -16.14 -25.36 10.45
N THR A 187 -16.21 -25.05 11.73
CA THR A 187 -16.64 -23.74 12.23
C THR A 187 -15.43 -22.94 12.68
N LEU A 188 -15.20 -21.80 12.03
CA LEU A 188 -14.13 -20.88 12.41
C LEU A 188 -14.41 -20.32 13.79
N LEU A 189 -15.60 -19.72 13.97
CA LEU A 189 -16.05 -19.21 15.25
C LEU A 189 -17.57 -19.25 15.39
N THR A 190 -18.02 -19.43 16.63
CA THR A 190 -19.43 -19.37 17.04
C THR A 190 -19.58 -18.52 18.28
N LYS A 191 -20.44 -17.51 18.20
CA LYS A 191 -20.97 -16.73 19.32
C LYS A 191 -22.48 -16.61 19.16
N ALA A 192 -23.15 -17.76 19.17
CA ALA A 192 -24.56 -17.85 18.81
C ALA A 192 -25.28 -18.96 19.57
N GLN A 193 -26.58 -18.72 19.82
CA GLN A 193 -27.51 -19.73 20.31
C GLN A 193 -28.89 -19.45 19.73
N GLY A 194 -29.51 -20.47 19.14
CA GLY A 194 -30.80 -20.34 18.46
C GLY A 194 -30.74 -19.31 17.34
N THR A 195 -31.57 -18.27 17.43
CA THR A 195 -31.66 -17.18 16.43
C THR A 195 -30.81 -15.96 16.80
N THR A 196 -29.98 -16.03 17.83
CA THR A 196 -29.19 -14.89 18.32
C THR A 196 -27.70 -15.08 18.06
N GLY A 197 -26.99 -13.97 17.86
CA GLY A 197 -25.54 -13.95 17.73
C GLY A 197 -25.03 -14.10 16.29
N TYR A 198 -23.81 -14.63 16.16
CA TYR A 198 -23.16 -14.83 14.87
C TYR A 198 -22.25 -16.06 14.87
N TYR A 199 -22.10 -16.68 13.69
CA TYR A 199 -21.08 -17.70 13.47
C TYR A 199 -20.68 -17.75 12.00
N LEU A 200 -19.43 -18.11 11.75
CA LEU A 200 -18.91 -18.38 10.41
C LEU A 200 -18.43 -19.83 10.36
N MET A 201 -19.04 -20.61 9.48
CA MET A 201 -18.71 -22.02 9.33
C MET A 201 -18.70 -22.46 7.87
N VAL A 202 -18.19 -23.66 7.66
CA VAL A 202 -18.35 -24.44 6.44
C VAL A 202 -19.06 -25.72 6.84
N SER A 203 -20.04 -26.18 6.06
CA SER A 203 -20.70 -27.47 6.29
C SER A 203 -20.91 -28.21 5.00
N THR A 204 -21.07 -29.53 5.06
CA THR A 204 -21.23 -30.34 3.85
C THR A 204 -22.68 -30.46 3.44
N THR A 205 -22.97 -30.20 2.18
CA THR A 205 -24.21 -30.57 1.49
C THR A 205 -23.90 -31.75 0.57
N GLY A 206 -24.15 -32.97 1.06
CA GLY A 206 -23.68 -34.20 0.41
C GLY A 206 -22.16 -34.29 0.45
N LYS A 207 -21.51 -34.45 -0.71
CA LYS A 207 -20.03 -34.54 -0.82
C LYS A 207 -19.32 -33.19 -0.93
N SER A 208 -20.07 -32.10 -1.10
CA SER A 208 -19.52 -30.76 -1.28
C SER A 208 -19.60 -29.95 0.01
N TRP A 209 -18.63 -29.09 0.23
CA TRP A 209 -18.64 -28.11 1.30
C TRP A 209 -19.40 -26.86 0.88
N GLN A 210 -19.97 -26.14 1.84
CA GLN A 210 -20.70 -24.90 1.63
C GLN A 210 -20.43 -23.97 2.82
N TYR A 211 -20.03 -22.74 2.50
CA TYR A 211 -19.86 -21.69 3.49
C TYR A 211 -21.22 -21.21 4.02
N THR A 212 -21.30 -20.97 5.33
CA THR A 212 -22.48 -20.42 5.99
C THR A 212 -22.07 -19.27 6.89
N TRP A 213 -22.59 -18.09 6.60
CA TRP A 213 -22.58 -16.95 7.49
C TRP A 213 -23.93 -16.81 8.19
N PHE A 214 -23.91 -16.77 9.51
CA PHE A 214 -25.10 -16.51 10.31
C PHE A 214 -24.92 -15.25 11.14
N ALA A 215 -25.92 -14.39 11.13
CA ALA A 215 -26.00 -13.22 11.98
C ALA A 215 -27.46 -12.91 12.32
N GLY A 216 -27.78 -12.76 13.61
CA GLY A 216 -29.08 -12.27 14.07
C GLY A 216 -30.30 -13.03 13.53
N GLY A 217 -30.18 -14.35 13.34
CA GLY A 217 -31.27 -15.21 12.84
C GLY A 217 -31.32 -15.36 11.32
N ALA A 218 -30.50 -14.61 10.58
CA ALA A 218 -30.39 -14.72 9.12
C ALA A 218 -29.22 -15.63 8.73
N PHE A 219 -29.40 -16.36 7.62
CA PHE A 219 -28.37 -17.23 7.04
C PHE A 219 -28.03 -16.74 5.63
N LEU A 220 -26.74 -16.66 5.35
CA LEU A 220 -26.21 -16.43 4.03
C LEU A 220 -25.29 -17.59 3.65
N ASN A 221 -25.77 -18.45 2.75
CA ASN A 221 -25.01 -19.59 2.26
C ASN A 221 -24.27 -19.25 0.97
N GLY A 222 -22.98 -19.58 0.91
CA GLY A 222 -22.16 -19.47 -0.28
C GLY A 222 -22.42 -20.59 -1.29
N PRO A 223 -21.70 -20.60 -2.42
CA PRO A 223 -21.71 -21.71 -3.37
C PRO A 223 -21.09 -22.96 -2.73
N THR A 224 -21.37 -24.10 -3.34
CA THR A 224 -20.71 -25.35 -2.97
C THR A 224 -19.29 -25.39 -3.54
N MET A 225 -18.40 -26.05 -2.80
CA MET A 225 -17.00 -26.24 -3.15
C MET A 225 -16.58 -27.70 -2.88
N THR A 226 -15.48 -28.12 -3.48
CA THR A 226 -14.90 -29.44 -3.18
C THR A 226 -13.94 -29.28 -2.01
N GLY A 227 -13.89 -30.26 -1.10
CA GLY A 227 -12.81 -30.32 -0.12
C GLY A 227 -11.54 -30.75 -0.83
N ASP A 228 -10.77 -29.80 -1.31
CA ASP A 228 -9.59 -29.99 -2.16
C ASP A 228 -8.27 -30.05 -1.36
N SER A 229 -8.38 -30.05 -0.03
CA SER A 229 -7.23 -29.95 0.88
C SER A 229 -6.39 -28.69 0.64
N GLN A 230 -6.98 -27.63 0.09
CA GLN A 230 -6.37 -26.30 0.00
C GLN A 230 -6.89 -25.39 1.11
N TRP A 231 -6.14 -24.32 1.36
CA TRP A 231 -6.53 -23.27 2.27
C TRP A 231 -7.51 -22.33 1.59
N HIS A 232 -8.60 -22.01 2.28
CA HIS A 232 -9.56 -21.02 1.85
C HIS A 232 -9.69 -19.89 2.86
N HIS A 233 -9.74 -18.67 2.36
CA HIS A 233 -9.95 -17.47 3.17
C HIS A 233 -11.41 -17.11 3.17
N LEU A 234 -12.05 -17.09 4.35
CA LEU A 234 -13.46 -16.74 4.46
C LEU A 234 -13.59 -15.42 5.20
N VAL A 235 -14.38 -14.52 4.62
CA VAL A 235 -14.74 -13.25 5.28
C VAL A 235 -16.23 -13.06 5.24
N ALA A 236 -16.82 -12.81 6.39
CA ALA A 236 -18.20 -12.40 6.52
C ALA A 236 -18.30 -10.96 7.02
N VAL A 237 -19.17 -10.17 6.41
CA VAL A 237 -19.31 -8.74 6.66
C VAL A 237 -20.76 -8.42 6.96
N VAL A 238 -20.99 -7.57 7.97
CA VAL A 238 -22.25 -6.88 8.19
C VAL A 238 -21.99 -5.40 8.04
N ASP A 239 -22.60 -4.79 7.03
CA ASP A 239 -22.50 -3.37 6.71
C ASP A 239 -23.82 -2.67 6.98
N ARG A 240 -23.85 -1.84 8.03
CA ARG A 240 -25.02 -1.05 8.42
C ARG A 240 -25.22 0.19 7.55
N GLY A 241 -24.16 0.74 6.97
CA GLY A 241 -24.27 1.87 6.04
C GLY A 241 -24.95 1.44 4.74
N ALA A 242 -24.62 0.24 4.25
CA ALA A 242 -25.26 -0.35 3.09
C ALA A 242 -26.54 -1.15 3.41
N GLY A 243 -26.78 -1.52 4.67
CA GLY A 243 -27.91 -2.35 5.08
C GLY A 243 -27.82 -3.81 4.61
N THR A 244 -26.59 -4.37 4.54
CA THR A 244 -26.34 -5.70 3.97
C THR A 244 -25.51 -6.60 4.88
N MET A 245 -25.62 -7.91 4.66
CA MET A 245 -24.63 -8.90 5.07
C MET A 245 -24.03 -9.54 3.82
N SER A 246 -22.72 -9.78 3.83
CA SER A 246 -21.97 -10.28 2.68
C SER A 246 -21.01 -11.39 3.10
N LEU A 247 -20.72 -12.29 2.17
CA LEU A 247 -19.80 -13.40 2.32
C LEU A 247 -18.80 -13.40 1.17
N TYR A 248 -17.54 -13.42 1.51
CA TYR A 248 -16.40 -13.47 0.62
C TYR A 248 -15.64 -14.79 0.82
N ALA A 249 -15.08 -15.30 -0.26
CA ALA A 249 -14.16 -16.43 -0.25
C ALA A 249 -12.97 -16.09 -1.15
N ASP A 250 -11.76 -16.37 -0.67
CA ASP A 250 -10.50 -16.22 -1.42
C ASP A 250 -10.35 -14.82 -2.05
N GLY A 251 -10.71 -13.79 -1.27
CA GLY A 251 -10.63 -12.38 -1.68
C GLY A 251 -11.78 -11.88 -2.57
N ALA A 252 -12.75 -12.72 -2.95
CA ALA A 252 -13.85 -12.35 -3.85
C ALA A 252 -15.23 -12.40 -3.18
N LEU A 253 -16.11 -11.45 -3.53
CA LEU A 253 -17.50 -11.45 -3.07
C LEU A 253 -18.25 -12.63 -3.69
N VAL A 254 -18.84 -13.49 -2.85
CA VAL A 254 -19.56 -14.67 -3.32
C VAL A 254 -21.07 -14.53 -3.14
N LYS A 255 -21.50 -13.86 -2.08
CA LYS A 255 -22.92 -13.60 -1.82
C LYS A 255 -23.12 -12.33 -1.02
N SER A 256 -24.22 -11.63 -1.27
CA SER A 256 -24.71 -10.52 -0.45
C SER A 256 -26.23 -10.57 -0.35
N ALA A 257 -26.78 -10.10 0.76
CA ALA A 257 -28.21 -9.98 0.99
C ALA A 257 -28.53 -8.81 1.92
N PRO A 258 -29.75 -8.22 1.85
CA PRO A 258 -30.21 -7.24 2.82
C PRO A 258 -30.20 -7.80 4.24
N PHE A 259 -29.72 -7.01 5.20
CA PHE A 259 -29.67 -7.41 6.60
C PHE A 259 -29.68 -6.21 7.55
N THR A 260 -30.61 -6.21 8.50
CA THR A 260 -30.78 -5.14 9.51
C THR A 260 -30.86 -5.66 10.94
N GLY A 261 -30.77 -6.98 11.15
CA GLY A 261 -30.87 -7.61 12.47
C GLY A 261 -29.65 -7.36 13.37
N ALA A 262 -29.81 -7.45 14.68
CA ALA A 262 -28.70 -7.36 15.64
C ALA A 262 -28.01 -8.72 15.84
N ALA A 263 -26.69 -8.72 16.06
CA ALA A 263 -25.89 -9.92 16.34
C ALA A 263 -25.29 -9.92 17.76
N SER A 264 -25.82 -9.08 18.65
CA SER A 264 -25.37 -8.92 20.04
C SER A 264 -25.92 -10.04 20.93
N ASN A 265 -25.06 -10.58 21.81
CA ASN A 265 -25.39 -11.61 22.79
C ASN A 265 -24.25 -11.72 23.83
N ASN A 266 -24.49 -12.36 24.97
CA ASN A 266 -23.51 -12.51 26.06
C ASN A 266 -22.84 -13.90 26.12
N LEU A 267 -22.86 -14.67 25.02
CA LEU A 267 -22.24 -15.98 24.97
C LEU A 267 -20.72 -15.85 24.80
N PRO A 268 -19.91 -16.80 25.30
CA PRO A 268 -18.51 -16.87 24.89
C PRO A 268 -18.41 -17.18 23.38
N ILE A 269 -17.28 -16.80 22.77
CA ILE A 269 -16.92 -17.30 21.45
C ILE A 269 -16.30 -18.69 21.63
N THR A 270 -16.74 -19.64 20.83
CA THR A 270 -16.09 -20.96 20.67
C THR A 270 -15.44 -21.01 19.29
N LEU A 271 -14.22 -21.53 19.21
CA LEU A 271 -13.38 -21.50 18.01
C LEU A 271 -13.13 -22.90 17.46
N ALA A 272 -12.83 -23.00 16.16
CA ALA A 272 -12.33 -24.21 15.50
C ALA A 272 -13.15 -25.49 15.73
N GLN A 273 -14.47 -25.35 15.94
CA GLN A 273 -15.37 -26.47 16.21
C GLN A 273 -15.63 -27.26 14.94
N SER A 274 -15.41 -28.58 14.96
CA SER A 274 -15.73 -29.44 13.84
C SER A 274 -16.19 -30.81 14.30
N ASN A 275 -16.84 -31.54 13.40
CA ASN A 275 -17.05 -32.99 13.49
C ASN A 275 -16.29 -33.76 12.37
N GLY A 276 -15.37 -33.10 11.66
CA GLY A 276 -14.47 -33.69 10.65
C GLY A 276 -13.05 -33.09 10.75
N SER A 277 -12.09 -33.60 9.96
CA SER A 277 -10.69 -33.16 10.04
C SER A 277 -10.50 -31.84 9.29
N SER A 278 -10.26 -30.73 9.99
CA SER A 278 -9.95 -29.43 9.37
C SER A 278 -8.86 -28.72 10.15
N THR A 279 -8.13 -27.84 9.46
CA THR A 279 -7.11 -26.97 10.06
C THR A 279 -7.57 -25.52 9.96
N TYR A 280 -7.29 -24.73 10.99
CA TYR A 280 -7.71 -23.34 11.12
C TYR A 280 -6.51 -22.45 11.40
N ASP A 281 -6.58 -21.22 10.91
CA ASP A 281 -5.50 -20.27 11.02
C ASP A 281 -6.03 -18.82 10.93
N GLN A 282 -5.34 -17.87 11.58
CA GLN A 282 -5.54 -16.43 11.45
C GLN A 282 -7.01 -16.01 11.59
N ILE A 283 -7.64 -16.28 12.73
CA ILE A 283 -9.04 -15.91 12.99
C ILE A 283 -9.10 -14.47 13.53
N ALA A 284 -9.93 -13.61 12.93
CA ALA A 284 -10.09 -12.25 13.42
C ALA A 284 -11.52 -11.72 13.36
N ILE A 285 -11.82 -10.73 14.21
CA ILE A 285 -13.06 -9.96 14.23
C ILE A 285 -12.71 -8.48 14.15
N PHE A 286 -13.43 -7.74 13.31
CA PHE A 286 -13.30 -6.30 13.09
C PHE A 286 -14.54 -5.57 13.58
N ASN A 287 -14.36 -4.37 14.10
CA ASN A 287 -15.46 -3.49 14.53
C ASN A 287 -16.04 -2.59 13.41
N HIS A 288 -15.74 -2.93 12.15
CA HIS A 288 -16.23 -2.22 10.97
C HIS A 288 -16.55 -3.21 9.85
N ALA A 289 -17.24 -2.71 8.82
CA ALA A 289 -17.48 -3.49 7.60
C ALA A 289 -16.25 -3.40 6.70
N LEU A 290 -15.58 -4.53 6.46
CA LEU A 290 -14.47 -4.60 5.52
C LEU A 290 -14.98 -4.35 4.10
N THR A 291 -14.29 -3.46 3.41
CA THR A 291 -14.49 -3.18 1.98
C THR A 291 -13.96 -4.33 1.13
N PRO A 292 -14.39 -4.47 -0.14
CA PRO A 292 -13.84 -5.47 -1.05
C PRO A 292 -12.32 -5.38 -1.22
N VAL A 293 -11.75 -4.18 -1.16
CA VAL A 293 -10.30 -3.95 -1.26
C VAL A 293 -9.58 -4.47 -0.01
N GLU A 294 -10.10 -4.21 1.18
CA GLU A 294 -9.54 -4.73 2.43
C GLU A 294 -9.63 -6.26 2.48
N VAL A 295 -10.74 -6.85 2.04
CA VAL A 295 -10.89 -8.31 1.96
C VAL A 295 -9.83 -8.93 1.03
N LEU A 296 -9.63 -8.34 -0.16
CA LEU A 296 -8.59 -8.80 -1.09
C LEU A 296 -7.18 -8.61 -0.53
N THR A 297 -6.96 -7.55 0.24
CA THR A 297 -5.67 -7.27 0.89
C THR A 297 -5.37 -8.29 2.00
N LEU A 298 -6.36 -8.64 2.84
CA LEU A 298 -6.24 -9.72 3.83
C LEU A 298 -5.99 -11.09 3.19
N TYR A 299 -6.60 -11.36 2.03
CA TYR A 299 -6.34 -12.60 1.31
C TYR A 299 -4.88 -12.67 0.84
N ARG A 300 -4.37 -11.56 0.27
CA ARG A 300 -2.99 -11.46 -0.24
C ARG A 300 -1.94 -11.34 0.85
N SER A 301 -2.29 -10.86 2.04
CA SER A 301 -1.34 -10.73 3.16
C SER A 301 -0.85 -12.08 3.67
N ALA A 302 -1.53 -13.18 3.34
CA ALA A 302 -1.02 -14.53 3.60
C ALA A 302 0.16 -14.94 2.71
N ASP A 303 0.36 -14.25 1.58
CA ASP A 303 1.45 -14.50 0.62
C ASP A 303 2.55 -13.45 0.75
N VAL A 304 3.05 -13.30 1.97
CA VAL A 304 4.21 -12.46 2.24
C VAL A 304 5.42 -12.93 1.42
N ASN A 305 6.07 -12.00 0.71
CA ASN A 305 7.26 -12.30 -0.08
C ASN A 305 8.50 -12.44 0.82
N TRP A 306 8.70 -13.64 1.35
CA TRP A 306 9.87 -14.00 2.13
C TRP A 306 11.12 -14.09 1.26
N GLN A 307 12.17 -13.37 1.66
CA GLN A 307 13.43 -13.35 0.94
C GLN A 307 14.57 -13.91 1.80
N PRO A 308 15.44 -14.79 1.27
CA PRO A 308 16.51 -15.37 2.06
C PRO A 308 17.53 -14.33 2.52
N ALA A 309 17.89 -14.36 3.80
CA ALA A 309 19.00 -13.57 4.35
C ALA A 309 20.33 -14.31 4.14
N THR A 310 21.41 -13.54 4.07
CA THR A 310 22.77 -14.09 4.11
C THR A 310 23.17 -14.33 5.56
N LEU A 311 23.56 -15.56 5.91
CA LEU A 311 24.08 -15.90 7.23
C LEU A 311 25.61 -15.89 7.22
N ALA A 312 26.24 -15.34 8.26
CA ALA A 312 27.69 -15.44 8.43
C ALA A 312 28.14 -16.89 8.70
N GLN A 313 27.35 -17.65 9.47
CA GLN A 313 27.54 -19.07 9.74
C GLN A 313 26.18 -19.79 9.80
N ARG A 314 26.16 -21.04 9.33
CA ARG A 314 25.03 -21.97 9.49
C ARG A 314 25.59 -23.37 9.65
N GLY A 315 24.87 -24.24 10.34
CA GLY A 315 25.40 -25.58 10.66
C GLY A 315 24.82 -26.17 11.94
N ASN A 316 24.91 -27.49 12.06
CA ASN A 316 24.67 -28.16 13.34
C ASN A 316 25.58 -27.57 14.43
N GLY A 317 25.01 -27.28 15.60
CA GLY A 317 25.75 -26.73 16.74
C GLY A 317 26.12 -25.25 16.64
N VAL A 318 25.74 -24.54 15.56
CA VAL A 318 25.87 -23.08 15.50
C VAL A 318 24.81 -22.45 16.42
N ALA A 319 25.23 -22.00 17.60
CA ALA A 319 24.33 -21.40 18.60
C ALA A 319 24.01 -19.92 18.34
N SER A 320 24.84 -19.22 17.54
CA SER A 320 24.58 -17.84 17.14
C SER A 320 25.28 -17.50 15.83
N THR A 321 24.65 -16.67 15.01
CA THR A 321 25.22 -16.09 13.79
C THR A 321 24.66 -14.70 13.56
N THR A 322 25.32 -13.89 12.73
CA THR A 322 24.71 -12.70 12.14
C THR A 322 24.00 -13.03 10.83
N TRP A 323 23.02 -12.20 10.49
CA TRP A 323 22.33 -12.21 9.20
C TRP A 323 22.33 -10.83 8.55
N SER A 324 22.24 -10.79 7.23
CA SER A 324 22.09 -9.54 6.47
C SER A 324 21.27 -9.71 5.19
N ARG A 325 20.52 -8.68 4.81
CA ARG A 325 19.74 -8.59 3.57
C ARG A 325 19.74 -7.14 3.05
N PRO A 326 20.00 -6.89 1.76
CA PRO A 326 19.82 -5.55 1.17
C PRO A 326 18.39 -5.05 1.35
N ALA A 327 18.23 -3.78 1.70
CA ALA A 327 16.93 -3.12 1.67
C ALA A 327 16.33 -3.16 0.24
N PRO A 328 15.00 -3.21 0.11
CA PRO A 328 14.36 -3.23 -1.20
C PRO A 328 14.48 -1.87 -1.88
N THR A 329 14.45 -1.87 -3.22
CA THR A 329 14.21 -0.66 -4.00
C THR A 329 12.72 -0.31 -3.90
N ALA A 330 12.38 0.53 -2.93
CA ALA A 330 11.01 0.86 -2.56
C ALA A 330 10.90 2.26 -1.94
N GLU A 331 9.67 2.78 -1.94
CA GLU A 331 9.25 4.04 -1.32
C GLU A 331 7.96 3.80 -0.50
N GLY A 332 7.90 4.26 0.75
CA GLY A 332 6.71 4.15 1.62
C GLY A 332 7.01 3.70 3.05
N ILE A 333 5.95 3.39 3.81
CA ILE A 333 6.08 2.86 5.19
C ILE A 333 6.04 1.34 5.16
N TYR A 334 7.03 0.72 5.78
CA TYR A 334 7.21 -0.72 5.82
C TYR A 334 7.40 -1.26 7.23
N GLN A 335 7.10 -2.54 7.39
CA GLN A 335 7.51 -3.36 8.51
C GLN A 335 8.43 -4.46 8.03
N ILE A 336 9.39 -4.83 8.87
CA ILE A 336 10.27 -5.96 8.65
C ILE A 336 9.80 -7.10 9.54
N ASP A 337 9.42 -8.20 8.89
CA ASP A 337 9.15 -9.48 9.54
C ASP A 337 10.33 -10.42 9.30
N LEU A 338 10.66 -11.23 10.30
CA LEU A 338 11.73 -12.22 10.23
C LEU A 338 11.17 -13.62 10.44
N ARG A 339 11.65 -14.56 9.64
CA ARG A 339 11.36 -15.99 9.80
C ARG A 339 12.69 -16.73 9.85
N SER A 340 12.84 -17.65 10.79
CA SER A 340 14.10 -18.36 10.98
C SER A 340 13.86 -19.82 11.33
N ARG A 341 14.77 -20.69 10.86
CA ARG A 341 14.68 -22.14 11.04
C ARG A 341 15.98 -22.73 11.59
N ASP A 342 15.84 -23.76 12.41
CA ASP A 342 16.96 -24.61 12.84
C ASP A 342 17.18 -25.79 11.87
N MET A 343 18.22 -26.59 12.15
CA MET A 343 18.55 -27.79 11.37
C MET A 343 17.55 -28.94 11.50
N LEU A 344 16.56 -28.85 12.40
CA LEU A 344 15.49 -29.83 12.56
C LEU A 344 14.18 -29.35 11.91
N GLY A 345 14.15 -28.14 11.36
CA GLY A 345 12.99 -27.53 10.71
C GLY A 345 12.07 -26.77 11.67
N ASN A 346 12.42 -26.64 12.95
CA ASN A 346 11.70 -25.78 13.88
C ASN A 346 11.79 -24.34 13.41
N GLU A 347 10.65 -23.64 13.40
CA GLU A 347 10.53 -22.28 12.86
C GLU A 347 10.13 -21.29 13.96
N VAL A 348 10.64 -20.07 13.86
CA VAL A 348 10.15 -18.91 14.62
C VAL A 348 9.82 -17.78 13.66
N LEU A 349 8.62 -17.21 13.81
CA LEU A 349 8.19 -15.98 13.15
C LEU A 349 8.29 -14.82 14.13
N ASN A 350 9.16 -13.86 13.84
CA ASN A 350 9.30 -12.60 14.56
C ASN A 350 8.70 -11.47 13.70
N SER A 351 7.39 -11.28 13.83
CA SER A 351 6.67 -10.18 13.17
C SER A 351 7.01 -8.84 13.82
N ASN A 352 6.98 -7.77 13.04
CA ASN A 352 7.20 -6.40 13.50
C ASN A 352 8.55 -6.21 14.21
N ALA A 353 9.60 -6.81 13.64
CA ALA A 353 10.96 -6.67 14.16
C ALA A 353 11.53 -5.26 13.94
N TRP A 354 10.99 -4.52 12.96
CA TRP A 354 11.18 -3.08 12.77
C TRP A 354 10.00 -2.51 11.98
N ARG A 355 9.73 -1.21 12.14
CA ARG A 355 8.78 -0.46 11.32
C ARG A 355 9.30 0.96 11.09
N GLY A 356 9.14 1.45 9.87
CA GLY A 356 9.58 2.79 9.51
C GLY A 356 9.47 3.09 8.02
N LEU A 357 10.02 4.23 7.63
CA LEU A 357 10.05 4.63 6.23
C LEU A 357 11.14 3.87 5.47
N ILE A 358 10.85 3.42 4.26
CA ILE A 358 11.87 3.05 3.27
C ILE A 358 11.71 4.01 2.10
N ASP A 359 12.78 4.72 1.74
CA ASP A 359 12.83 5.58 0.58
C ASP A 359 14.19 5.48 -0.09
N THR A 360 14.29 4.58 -1.05
CA THR A 360 15.53 4.26 -1.78
C THR A 360 15.44 4.61 -3.26
N VAL A 361 14.36 5.29 -3.67
CA VAL A 361 14.00 5.51 -5.06
C VAL A 361 13.97 7.00 -5.35
N ALA A 362 14.92 7.46 -6.16
CA ALA A 362 14.96 8.86 -6.58
C ALA A 362 13.65 9.30 -7.29
N PRO A 363 13.32 10.61 -7.26
CA PRO A 363 12.12 11.14 -7.89
C PRO A 363 11.91 10.72 -9.35
N ARG A 364 10.66 10.45 -9.72
CA ARG A 364 10.25 10.23 -11.11
C ARG A 364 10.02 11.58 -11.76
N VAL A 365 10.89 11.96 -12.70
CA VAL A 365 10.91 13.30 -13.31
C VAL A 365 10.66 13.23 -14.81
N THR A 366 9.81 14.12 -15.32
CA THR A 366 9.52 14.28 -16.74
C THR A 366 9.50 15.75 -17.13
N LEU A 367 10.21 16.10 -18.21
CA LEU A 367 10.13 17.39 -18.89
C LEU A 367 9.65 17.17 -20.32
N THR A 368 8.44 17.59 -20.64
CA THR A 368 7.88 17.51 -21.99
C THR A 368 7.70 18.91 -22.54
N GLY A 369 8.14 19.14 -23.78
CA GLY A 369 7.87 20.39 -24.49
C GLY A 369 7.16 20.15 -25.81
N GLN A 370 6.36 21.12 -26.23
CA GLN A 370 5.60 21.08 -27.48
C GLN A 370 5.51 22.48 -28.10
N ALA A 371 5.79 22.58 -29.40
CA ALA A 371 5.54 23.81 -30.15
C ALA A 371 4.03 23.99 -30.38
N THR A 372 3.50 25.17 -30.13
CA THR A 372 2.06 25.48 -30.28
C THR A 372 1.67 25.79 -31.72
N GLY A 373 2.65 26.12 -32.56
CA GLY A 373 2.46 26.64 -33.92
C GLY A 373 2.42 28.16 -34.00
N GLN A 374 2.33 28.86 -32.86
CA GLN A 374 2.42 30.32 -32.83
C GLN A 374 3.86 30.79 -33.08
N SER A 375 3.99 31.91 -33.80
CA SER A 375 5.27 32.56 -34.05
C SER A 375 5.12 34.06 -34.23
N TYR A 376 6.16 34.82 -33.90
CA TYR A 376 6.23 36.25 -34.21
C TYR A 376 7.62 36.65 -34.68
N LEU A 377 7.72 37.77 -35.40
CA LEU A 377 9.00 38.38 -35.76
C LEU A 377 9.44 39.32 -34.64
N ASP A 378 10.52 38.99 -33.94
CA ASP A 378 11.15 39.86 -32.96
C ASP A 378 11.88 40.99 -33.69
N THR A 379 11.38 42.22 -33.54
CA THR A 379 11.92 43.41 -34.22
C THR A 379 13.27 43.86 -33.67
N ALA A 380 13.64 43.46 -32.44
CA ALA A 380 14.93 43.80 -31.85
C ALA A 380 16.06 42.94 -32.43
N THR A 381 15.76 41.66 -32.71
CA THR A 381 16.76 40.70 -33.22
C THR A 381 16.59 40.35 -34.70
N ASN A 382 15.48 40.78 -35.31
CA ASN A 382 15.06 40.44 -36.67
C ASN A 382 15.03 38.91 -36.92
N ARG A 383 14.60 38.14 -35.91
CA ARG A 383 14.46 36.69 -35.96
C ARG A 383 13.03 36.27 -35.63
N THR A 384 12.56 35.20 -36.28
CA THR A 384 11.29 34.59 -35.91
C THR A 384 11.46 33.82 -34.61
N ARG A 385 10.53 34.01 -33.69
CA ARG A 385 10.41 33.26 -32.44
C ARG A 385 9.20 32.33 -32.54
N TYR A 386 9.32 31.13 -32.00
CA TYR A 386 8.27 30.12 -31.92
C TYR A 386 7.86 29.90 -30.48
N GLU A 387 6.57 29.75 -30.24
CA GLU A 387 6.05 29.45 -28.92
C GLU A 387 6.18 27.97 -28.61
N LEU A 388 6.79 27.66 -27.46
CA LEU A 388 6.83 26.30 -26.90
C LEU A 388 6.24 26.30 -25.50
N THR A 389 5.33 25.36 -25.26
CA THR A 389 4.79 25.06 -23.94
C THR A 389 5.52 23.85 -23.36
N TYR A 390 5.93 23.95 -22.11
CA TYR A 390 6.62 22.92 -21.35
C TYR A 390 5.79 22.50 -20.14
N ILE A 391 5.90 21.22 -19.77
CA ILE A 391 5.37 20.68 -18.52
C ILE A 391 6.54 20.01 -17.80
N CYS A 392 6.93 20.60 -16.67
CA CYS A 392 7.78 19.99 -15.67
C CYS A 392 6.91 19.19 -14.71
N ARG A 393 7.22 17.91 -14.50
CA ARG A 393 6.57 17.10 -13.48
C ARG A 393 7.59 16.27 -12.72
N ALA A 394 7.54 16.32 -11.39
CA ALA A 394 8.26 15.44 -10.49
C ALA A 394 7.25 14.72 -9.57
N ALA A 395 7.45 13.43 -9.34
CA ALA A 395 6.63 12.63 -8.42
C ALA A 395 7.51 11.72 -7.57
N ASP A 396 7.21 11.64 -6.28
CA ASP A 396 7.94 10.84 -5.29
C ASP A 396 7.10 10.69 -4.01
N PHE A 397 7.47 9.78 -3.11
CA PHE A 397 6.82 9.68 -1.80
C PHE A 397 7.13 10.89 -0.90
N LEU A 398 8.34 11.48 -1.00
CA LEU A 398 8.84 12.58 -0.16
C LEU A 398 9.61 13.63 -0.98
N LEU A 399 8.91 14.37 -1.85
CA LEU A 399 9.55 15.43 -2.65
C LEU A 399 10.08 16.58 -1.78
N ASP A 400 11.31 17.02 -2.06
CA ASP A 400 11.83 18.31 -1.60
C ASP A 400 11.49 19.40 -2.62
N GLU A 401 10.52 20.25 -2.29
CA GLU A 401 10.11 21.36 -3.16
C GLU A 401 11.25 22.32 -3.50
N SER A 402 12.20 22.53 -2.58
CA SER A 402 13.30 23.47 -2.80
C SER A 402 14.29 22.99 -3.87
N SER A 403 14.29 21.68 -4.14
CA SER A 403 15.14 21.03 -5.15
C SER A 403 14.52 20.99 -6.55
N PHE A 404 13.24 21.35 -6.70
CA PHE A 404 12.52 21.29 -7.97
C PHE A 404 13.02 22.40 -8.90
N ASP A 405 14.03 22.12 -9.71
CA ASP A 405 14.67 23.05 -10.64
C ASP A 405 14.02 22.97 -12.03
N CYS A 406 12.93 23.73 -12.20
CA CYS A 406 12.23 23.92 -13.46
C CYS A 406 12.35 25.38 -13.90
N ALA A 407 12.66 25.64 -15.18
CA ALA A 407 12.73 27.01 -15.71
C ALA A 407 11.40 27.79 -15.54
N GLY A 408 10.26 27.08 -15.52
CA GLY A 408 8.94 27.65 -15.24
C GLY A 408 8.81 28.29 -13.86
N ASN A 409 9.63 27.93 -12.88
CA ASN A 409 9.59 28.50 -11.53
C ASN A 409 9.89 30.01 -11.52
N ALA A 410 10.64 30.50 -12.51
CA ALA A 410 10.89 31.94 -12.67
C ALA A 410 9.64 32.70 -13.15
N GLN A 411 8.67 32.00 -13.75
CA GLN A 411 7.42 32.59 -14.25
C GLN A 411 6.29 32.43 -13.25
N GLN A 412 6.16 31.26 -12.64
CA GLN A 412 5.09 30.95 -11.68
C GLN A 412 5.46 29.80 -10.73
N PRO A 413 4.88 29.75 -9.52
CA PRO A 413 5.10 28.65 -8.60
C PRO A 413 4.53 27.33 -9.13
N PRO A 414 5.15 26.17 -8.83
CA PRO A 414 4.61 24.88 -9.18
C PRO A 414 3.31 24.58 -8.41
N ARG A 415 2.40 23.84 -9.04
CA ARG A 415 1.25 23.21 -8.39
C ARG A 415 1.76 22.03 -7.53
N ARG A 416 1.24 21.97 -6.30
CA ARG A 416 1.54 20.92 -5.31
C ARG A 416 0.39 19.94 -5.23
N ASP A 417 0.68 18.65 -5.30
CA ASP A 417 -0.22 17.60 -4.85
C ASP A 417 0.39 16.87 -3.65
N PHE A 418 -0.47 16.48 -2.73
CA PHE A 418 -0.09 15.75 -1.53
C PHE A 418 -0.57 14.30 -1.61
N ASN A 419 0.09 13.41 -0.88
CA ASN A 419 -0.33 12.02 -0.77
C ASN A 419 -1.74 11.93 -0.16
N THR A 420 -2.64 11.23 -0.85
CA THR A 420 -4.04 11.02 -0.44
C THR A 420 -4.36 9.58 -0.08
N ASP A 421 -3.37 8.76 0.28
CA ASP A 421 -3.58 7.39 0.73
C ASP A 421 -4.47 7.39 1.98
N PRO A 422 -5.67 6.78 1.93
CA PRO A 422 -6.62 6.82 3.03
C PRO A 422 -6.12 6.05 4.25
N VAL A 423 -5.32 4.99 4.07
CA VAL A 423 -4.73 4.23 5.17
C VAL A 423 -3.69 5.08 5.90
N LEU A 424 -2.84 5.77 5.13
CA LEU A 424 -1.84 6.66 5.71
C LEU A 424 -2.49 7.84 6.45
N GLN A 425 -3.48 8.49 5.84
CA GLN A 425 -4.19 9.64 6.43
C GLN A 425 -4.99 9.26 7.68
N ALA A 426 -5.63 8.08 7.71
CA ALA A 426 -6.35 7.61 8.89
C ALA A 426 -5.41 7.40 10.09
N ARG A 427 -4.15 7.03 9.84
CA ARG A 427 -3.15 6.82 10.89
C ARG A 427 -2.41 8.09 11.28
N PHE A 428 -2.15 8.97 10.32
CA PHE A 428 -1.39 10.19 10.48
C PHE A 428 -2.16 11.37 9.86
N PRO A 429 -3.25 11.83 10.50
CA PRO A 429 -4.14 12.84 9.91
C PRO A 429 -3.47 14.20 9.69
N ASP A 430 -2.41 14.50 10.44
CA ASP A 430 -1.66 15.74 10.33
C ASP A 430 -0.44 15.63 9.37
N LEU A 431 -0.20 14.46 8.78
CA LEU A 431 0.95 14.22 7.89
C LEU A 431 0.62 14.67 6.46
N ALA A 432 1.25 15.78 6.05
CA ALA A 432 1.18 16.27 4.67
C ALA A 432 2.46 15.90 3.91
N LEU A 433 2.39 14.85 3.08
CA LEU A 433 3.50 14.42 2.23
C LEU A 433 3.34 15.03 0.83
N LEU A 434 4.26 15.91 0.43
CA LEU A 434 4.30 16.45 -0.92
C LEU A 434 4.70 15.34 -1.90
N SER A 435 3.78 14.94 -2.78
CA SER A 435 3.95 13.76 -3.62
C SER A 435 4.12 14.09 -5.11
N THR A 436 3.65 15.25 -5.55
CA THR A 436 3.84 15.71 -6.94
C THR A 436 4.02 17.21 -7.00
N LEU A 437 4.96 17.64 -7.85
CA LEU A 437 5.12 19.02 -8.30
C LEU A 437 4.92 19.08 -9.81
N VAL A 438 4.08 20.01 -10.25
CA VAL A 438 3.84 20.27 -11.67
C VAL A 438 4.00 21.75 -11.96
N ASN A 439 4.80 22.11 -12.96
CA ASN A 439 4.90 23.47 -13.46
C ASN A 439 4.76 23.47 -14.98
N THR A 440 3.77 24.19 -15.48
CA THR A 440 3.57 24.39 -16.92
C THR A 440 4.07 25.78 -17.27
N TYR A 441 4.83 25.98 -18.34
CA TYR A 441 5.26 27.32 -18.71
C TYR A 441 5.48 27.43 -20.21
N THR A 442 5.44 28.65 -20.72
CA THR A 442 5.59 28.92 -22.15
C THR A 442 6.77 29.84 -22.38
N VAL A 443 7.51 29.61 -23.47
CA VAL A 443 8.66 30.42 -23.87
C VAL A 443 8.66 30.66 -25.38
N TRP A 444 9.27 31.77 -25.77
CA TRP A 444 9.51 32.11 -27.17
C TRP A 444 10.95 31.75 -27.56
N ALA A 445 11.12 30.65 -28.30
CA ALA A 445 12.43 30.11 -28.71
C ALA A 445 12.77 30.41 -30.18
N GLU A 446 14.03 30.25 -30.57
CA GLU A 446 14.47 30.48 -31.96
C GLU A 446 14.14 29.33 -32.93
N ASN A 447 13.75 28.17 -32.40
CA ASN A 447 13.35 27.01 -33.17
C ASN A 447 12.24 26.25 -32.43
N THR A 448 11.61 25.27 -33.09
CA THR A 448 10.49 24.49 -32.56
C THR A 448 10.90 23.24 -31.77
N THR A 449 12.19 23.01 -31.55
CA THR A 449 12.70 21.84 -30.85
C THR A 449 12.76 22.11 -29.34
N PRO A 450 12.04 21.35 -28.51
CA PRO A 450 12.13 21.49 -27.06
C PRO A 450 13.54 21.25 -26.55
N THR A 451 14.04 22.15 -25.69
CA THR A 451 15.34 22.02 -25.02
C THR A 451 15.20 22.45 -23.56
N GLY A 452 16.11 21.97 -22.72
CA GLY A 452 16.11 22.26 -21.28
C GLY A 452 16.25 21.00 -20.46
N SER A 453 16.40 21.20 -19.15
CA SER A 453 16.50 20.16 -18.15
C SER A 453 15.58 20.47 -16.98
N LEU A 454 15.13 19.43 -16.30
CA LEU A 454 14.43 19.48 -15.03
C LEU A 454 15.16 18.58 -14.06
N THR A 455 15.50 19.10 -12.89
CA THR A 455 16.02 18.31 -11.78
C THR A 455 15.06 18.39 -10.61
N ALA A 456 14.84 17.27 -9.92
CA ALA A 456 14.15 17.26 -8.64
C ALA A 456 14.80 16.21 -7.74
N CYS A 457 14.83 16.49 -6.44
CA CYS A 457 15.30 15.60 -5.40
C CYS A 457 14.20 15.30 -4.38
N ASP A 458 14.35 14.19 -3.68
CA ASP A 458 13.57 13.89 -2.49
C ASP A 458 14.18 14.54 -1.25
N ALA A 459 13.49 14.43 -0.11
CA ALA A 459 13.90 14.96 1.18
C ALA A 459 15.20 14.35 1.73
N TYR A 460 15.66 13.23 1.17
CA TYR A 460 16.89 12.55 1.55
C TYR A 460 18.04 12.79 0.56
N GLY A 461 17.81 13.57 -0.48
CA GLY A 461 18.81 14.03 -1.43
C GLY A 461 19.06 13.08 -2.61
N HIS A 462 18.19 12.11 -2.90
CA HIS A 462 18.27 11.43 -4.19
C HIS A 462 17.66 12.31 -5.27
N CYS A 463 18.38 12.49 -6.36
CA CYS A 463 18.01 13.41 -7.41
C CYS A 463 17.90 12.70 -8.76
N THR A 464 16.92 13.12 -9.56
CA THR A 464 16.77 12.71 -10.96
C THR A 464 16.75 13.95 -11.84
N THR A 465 17.51 13.91 -12.94
CA THR A 465 17.47 14.94 -13.99
C THR A 465 16.88 14.37 -15.27
N ALA A 466 15.89 15.04 -15.84
CA ALA A 466 15.32 14.74 -17.14
C ALA A 466 15.60 15.88 -18.12
N ASN A 467 15.96 15.53 -19.36
CA ASN A 467 16.04 16.49 -20.46
C ASN A 467 14.68 16.60 -21.16
N ALA A 468 14.43 17.76 -21.77
CA ALA A 468 13.22 17.99 -22.54
C ALA A 468 13.07 16.95 -23.67
N SER A 469 11.92 16.29 -23.70
CA SER A 469 11.52 15.43 -24.81
C SER A 469 10.33 16.06 -25.55
N ALA A 470 10.21 15.79 -26.85
CA ALA A 470 9.06 16.20 -27.63
C ALA A 470 7.82 15.41 -27.16
N GLY A 471 6.76 16.10 -26.77
CA GLY A 471 5.49 15.46 -26.45
C GLY A 471 4.91 14.76 -27.70
N SER A 472 4.49 13.49 -27.56
CA SER A 472 3.71 12.82 -28.60
C SER A 472 2.37 13.52 -28.74
N ALA A 473 2.06 14.01 -29.94
CA ALA A 473 0.75 14.55 -30.27
C ALA A 473 -0.34 13.53 -29.93
N SER A 474 -1.22 13.85 -28.98
CA SER A 474 -2.50 13.15 -28.88
C SER A 474 -3.19 13.25 -30.24
N THR A 475 -3.68 12.13 -30.74
CA THR A 475 -4.42 11.96 -32.00
C THR A 475 -5.43 13.09 -32.25
N GLY A 476 -4.96 14.11 -32.94
CA GLY A 476 -5.71 15.21 -33.52
C GLY A 476 -4.75 15.76 -34.55
N SER A 477 -5.01 15.43 -35.82
CA SER A 477 -4.15 15.69 -36.98
C SER A 477 -3.27 16.92 -36.77
N ALA A 478 -1.97 16.70 -36.56
CA ALA A 478 -0.97 17.70 -36.88
C ALA A 478 -0.99 17.82 -38.41
N THR A 479 -2.00 18.53 -38.94
CA THR A 479 -1.80 19.26 -40.17
C THR A 479 -0.56 20.08 -39.93
N VAL A 480 0.51 19.76 -40.67
CA VAL A 480 1.53 20.74 -41.00
C VAL A 480 0.75 21.91 -41.58
N VAL A 481 0.42 22.89 -40.74
CA VAL A 481 0.01 24.19 -41.21
C VAL A 481 1.28 24.70 -41.85
N GLU A 482 1.39 24.52 -43.17
CA GLU A 482 2.25 25.37 -43.98
C GLU A 482 2.11 26.76 -43.40
N ALA A 483 3.25 27.36 -43.01
CA ALA A 483 3.33 28.72 -42.49
C ALA A 483 2.25 29.56 -43.17
N ALA A 484 1.19 29.89 -42.41
CA ALA A 484 0.07 30.64 -42.95
C ALA A 484 0.67 31.80 -43.73
N ALA A 485 0.33 31.89 -45.02
CA ALA A 485 0.99 32.76 -45.98
C ALA A 485 1.41 34.07 -45.29
N VAL A 486 2.71 34.40 -45.35
CA VAL A 486 3.41 35.46 -44.61
C VAL A 486 2.95 36.89 -45.02
N ASN A 487 1.73 37.00 -45.58
CA ASN A 487 1.14 38.18 -46.19
C ASN A 487 -0.21 38.59 -45.56
N ALA A 488 -0.64 37.98 -44.45
CA ALA A 488 -1.87 38.37 -43.72
C ALA A 488 -1.54 39.04 -42.39
N LEU A 489 -2.42 39.94 -41.93
CA LEU A 489 -2.32 40.58 -40.62
C LEU A 489 -2.31 39.53 -39.49
N GLN A 490 -1.28 39.55 -38.66
CA GLN A 490 -1.07 38.65 -37.52
C GLN A 490 -1.02 39.44 -36.22
N THR A 491 -1.68 38.90 -35.19
CA THR A 491 -1.64 39.37 -33.81
C THR A 491 -1.27 38.21 -32.92
N THR A 492 -0.35 38.44 -31.98
CA THR A 492 0.09 37.41 -31.03
C THR A 492 0.34 38.04 -29.67
N ILE A 493 -0.28 37.52 -28.62
CA ILE A 493 0.04 37.90 -27.24
C ILE A 493 1.34 37.20 -26.85
N LEU A 494 2.35 37.96 -26.46
CA LEU A 494 3.66 37.43 -26.06
C LEU A 494 3.75 37.15 -24.56
N ALA A 495 3.09 37.99 -23.77
CA ALA A 495 2.99 37.89 -22.32
C ALA A 495 1.73 38.64 -21.85
N PRO A 496 1.02 38.18 -20.81
CA PRO A 496 1.16 36.83 -20.25
C PRO A 496 0.78 35.75 -21.26
N THR A 497 1.35 34.56 -21.10
CA THR A 497 1.04 33.39 -21.94
C THR A 497 -0.19 32.67 -21.41
N THR A 498 -0.80 31.80 -22.22
CA THR A 498 -1.94 30.98 -21.80
C THR A 498 -1.64 30.21 -20.51
N ASP A 499 -2.63 30.12 -19.62
CA ASP A 499 -2.59 29.44 -18.31
C ASP A 499 -1.54 29.96 -17.31
N SER A 500 -0.94 31.14 -17.55
CA SER A 500 -0.03 31.73 -16.57
C SER A 500 -0.79 32.21 -15.33
N VAL A 501 -0.29 31.85 -14.15
CA VAL A 501 -0.71 32.35 -12.84
C VAL A 501 0.16 33.57 -12.51
N ILE A 502 -0.47 34.74 -12.42
CA ILE A 502 0.23 36.01 -12.22
C ILE A 502 -0.19 36.58 -10.87
N ASN A 503 0.80 36.91 -10.03
CA ASN A 503 0.54 37.69 -8.82
C ASN A 503 0.32 39.16 -9.22
N SER A 504 -0.94 39.57 -9.38
CA SER A 504 -1.25 40.97 -9.68
C SER A 504 -1.57 41.73 -8.39
N GLY A 505 -0.67 42.60 -7.96
CA GLY A 505 -0.96 43.66 -6.98
C GLY A 505 -1.82 44.78 -7.59
N GLY A 506 -2.72 44.44 -8.53
CA GLY A 506 -3.60 45.35 -9.25
C GLY A 506 -3.24 45.62 -10.72
N ALA A 507 -2.03 45.34 -11.22
CA ALA A 507 -1.70 45.51 -12.63
C ALA A 507 -0.73 44.45 -13.19
N ILE A 508 -0.91 44.09 -14.46
CA ILE A 508 -0.08 43.14 -15.23
C ILE A 508 0.48 43.81 -16.49
N GLN A 509 1.65 43.37 -16.96
CA GLN A 509 2.20 43.83 -18.23
C GLN A 509 1.76 42.90 -19.36
N VAL A 510 1.07 43.44 -20.36
CA VAL A 510 0.61 42.72 -21.55
C VAL A 510 1.46 43.14 -22.73
N SER A 511 2.19 42.20 -23.33
CA SER A 511 2.99 42.42 -24.53
C SER A 511 2.33 41.76 -25.74
N VAL A 512 2.18 42.51 -26.84
CA VAL A 512 1.53 42.06 -28.07
C VAL A 512 2.46 42.31 -29.25
N ALA A 513 2.70 41.29 -30.07
CA ALA A 513 3.31 41.43 -31.37
C ALA A 513 2.22 41.55 -32.45
N ALA A 514 2.44 42.44 -33.41
CA ALA A 514 1.58 42.58 -34.56
C ALA A 514 2.39 42.78 -35.85
N ARG A 515 1.91 42.19 -36.94
CA ARG A 515 2.55 42.28 -38.27
C ARG A 515 1.49 42.34 -39.37
N SER A 516 1.65 43.25 -40.33
CA SER A 516 0.82 43.35 -41.55
C SER A 516 1.69 43.69 -42.77
N ASP A 517 1.17 43.45 -43.96
CA ASP A 517 1.70 43.97 -45.22
C ASP A 517 1.34 45.46 -45.43
N GLN A 518 0.30 45.95 -44.74
CA GLN A 518 -0.15 47.34 -44.68
C GLN A 518 0.30 48.03 -43.38
N PRO A 519 0.38 49.38 -43.34
CA PRO A 519 0.64 50.09 -42.09
C PRO A 519 -0.42 49.74 -41.04
N LEU A 520 0.01 49.42 -39.82
CA LEU A 520 -0.86 49.15 -38.68
C LEU A 520 -1.63 50.42 -38.29
N LYS A 521 -2.86 50.26 -37.84
CA LYS A 521 -3.73 51.36 -37.38
C LYS A 521 -3.82 51.35 -35.86
N GLU A 522 -4.10 50.21 -35.25
CA GLU A 522 -4.23 50.08 -33.80
C GLU A 522 -4.01 48.64 -33.30
N VAL A 523 -3.58 48.51 -32.05
CA VAL A 523 -3.62 47.29 -31.24
C VAL A 523 -4.49 47.56 -30.03
N VAL A 524 -5.55 46.78 -29.85
CA VAL A 524 -6.51 46.88 -28.75
C VAL A 524 -6.36 45.65 -27.86
N ILE A 525 -6.11 45.87 -26.57
CA ILE A 525 -6.05 44.80 -25.56
C ILE A 525 -7.41 44.75 -24.85
N LEU A 526 -7.99 43.56 -24.78
CA LEU A 526 -9.26 43.29 -24.12
C LEU A 526 -9.06 42.34 -22.94
N LEU A 527 -9.58 42.69 -21.78
CA LEU A 527 -9.67 41.83 -20.59
C LEU A 527 -11.15 41.47 -20.38
N ASP A 528 -11.48 40.18 -20.36
CA ASP A 528 -12.85 39.67 -20.23
C ASP A 528 -13.83 40.27 -21.25
N GLY A 529 -13.33 40.45 -22.47
CA GLY A 529 -14.08 41.05 -23.59
C GLY A 529 -14.20 42.57 -23.54
N THR A 530 -13.67 43.23 -22.50
CA THR A 530 -13.70 44.69 -22.36
C THR A 530 -12.38 45.31 -22.81
N SER A 531 -12.41 46.33 -23.66
CA SER A 531 -11.21 47.06 -24.08
C SER A 531 -10.58 47.78 -22.89
N VAL A 532 -9.36 47.39 -22.52
CA VAL A 532 -8.61 47.95 -21.39
C VAL A 532 -7.44 48.83 -21.82
N ASN A 533 -6.94 48.66 -23.05
CA ASN A 533 -5.90 49.52 -23.60
C ASN A 533 -5.98 49.58 -25.13
N THR A 534 -5.64 50.74 -25.73
CA THR A 534 -5.56 50.93 -27.18
C THR A 534 -4.29 51.68 -27.52
N ILE A 535 -3.49 51.12 -28.42
CA ILE A 535 -2.26 51.69 -28.94
C ILE A 535 -2.47 52.02 -30.41
N SER A 536 -2.36 53.30 -30.79
CA SER A 536 -2.64 53.77 -32.16
C SER A 536 -1.37 54.12 -32.92
N PHE A 537 -1.38 53.89 -34.23
CA PHE A 537 -0.28 54.16 -35.15
C PHE A 537 -0.73 55.07 -36.29
N ALA A 538 0.02 56.14 -36.57
CA ALA A 538 -0.29 57.02 -37.68
C ALA A 538 0.14 56.37 -39.01
N GLN A 539 -0.73 56.44 -40.03
CA GLN A 539 -0.46 55.83 -41.35
C GLN A 539 0.88 56.29 -41.96
N ARG A 540 1.25 57.55 -41.73
CA ARG A 540 2.48 58.17 -42.24
C ARG A 540 3.77 57.54 -41.69
N ASP A 541 3.71 56.90 -40.53
CA ASP A 541 4.89 56.31 -39.88
C ASP A 541 5.24 54.94 -40.51
N GLY A 542 4.34 54.39 -41.33
CA GLY A 542 4.59 53.17 -42.11
C GLY A 542 4.90 51.93 -41.28
N ILE A 543 4.50 51.91 -39.99
CA ILE A 543 4.76 50.81 -39.07
C ILE A 543 4.00 49.57 -39.54
N LYS A 544 4.72 48.55 -40.00
CA LYS A 544 4.16 47.27 -40.47
C LYS A 544 4.40 46.10 -39.51
N THR A 545 5.30 46.28 -38.55
CA THR A 545 5.63 45.28 -37.54
C THR A 545 5.93 45.99 -36.24
N THR A 546 5.41 45.48 -35.13
CA THR A 546 5.57 46.11 -33.82
C THR A 546 5.49 45.07 -32.71
N VAL A 547 6.19 45.34 -31.62
CA VAL A 547 5.97 44.70 -30.32
C VAL A 547 5.66 45.82 -29.34
N GLN A 548 4.52 45.73 -28.66
CA GLN A 548 4.06 46.75 -27.74
C GLN A 548 3.75 46.15 -26.39
N THR A 549 4.07 46.86 -25.32
CA THR A 549 3.77 46.46 -23.95
C THR A 549 2.89 47.51 -23.28
N ALA A 550 1.81 47.08 -22.64
CA ALA A 550 0.89 47.92 -21.91
C ALA A 550 0.61 47.37 -20.52
N SER A 551 0.49 48.26 -19.54
CA SER A 551 0.03 47.90 -18.20
C SER A 551 -1.51 47.78 -18.20
N VAL A 552 -2.03 46.63 -17.78
CA VAL A 552 -3.46 46.33 -17.67
C VAL A 552 -3.82 46.08 -16.21
N THR A 553 -4.80 46.80 -15.68
CA THR A 553 -5.27 46.61 -14.31
C THR A 553 -6.18 45.39 -14.21
N VAL A 554 -5.95 44.51 -13.24
CA VAL A 554 -6.79 43.32 -12.95
C VAL A 554 -7.35 43.47 -11.54
N ALA A 555 -8.67 43.38 -11.40
CA ALA A 555 -9.37 43.82 -10.19
C ALA A 555 -9.54 42.72 -9.13
N ASP A 556 -9.55 41.45 -9.54
CA ASP A 556 -9.89 40.32 -8.71
C ASP A 556 -8.99 39.11 -8.97
N ALA A 557 -8.89 38.23 -7.98
CA ALA A 557 -8.16 36.98 -8.08
C ALA A 557 -9.09 35.90 -8.67
N ALA A 558 -9.19 35.87 -10.00
CA ALA A 558 -10.00 34.92 -10.75
C ALA A 558 -9.29 34.44 -12.03
N VAL A 559 -9.95 33.55 -12.78
CA VAL A 559 -9.53 33.19 -14.14
C VAL A 559 -10.04 34.27 -15.08
N HIS A 560 -9.13 34.92 -15.81
CA HIS A 560 -9.44 35.97 -16.78
C HIS A 560 -9.13 35.53 -18.20
N SER A 561 -9.88 36.07 -19.16
CA SER A 561 -9.59 35.94 -20.59
C SER A 561 -8.92 37.22 -21.09
N LEU A 562 -7.74 37.08 -21.69
CA LEU A 562 -7.02 38.18 -22.32
C LEU A 562 -7.13 38.04 -23.84
N ARG A 563 -7.39 39.12 -24.56
CA ARG A 563 -7.36 39.13 -26.02
C ARG A 563 -6.60 40.34 -26.53
N ALA A 564 -5.99 40.20 -27.69
CA ALA A 564 -5.43 41.31 -28.43
C ALA A 564 -6.00 41.33 -29.83
N ARG A 565 -6.52 42.47 -30.26
CA ARG A 565 -7.01 42.72 -31.61
C ARG A 565 -6.14 43.76 -32.28
N THR A 566 -5.59 43.43 -33.45
CA THR A 566 -4.92 44.41 -34.31
C THR A 566 -5.80 44.76 -35.48
N THR A 567 -5.81 46.03 -35.88
CA THR A 567 -6.41 46.53 -37.12
C THR A 567 -5.32 47.24 -37.94
N ASP A 568 -5.28 47.06 -39.26
CA ASP A 568 -4.44 47.84 -40.16
C ASP A 568 -5.20 48.93 -40.92
N TRP A 569 -4.50 49.80 -41.66
CA TRP A 569 -5.11 50.90 -42.41
C TRP A 569 -5.91 50.47 -43.64
N SER A 570 -5.87 49.19 -44.05
CA SER A 570 -6.79 48.63 -45.05
C SER A 570 -8.14 48.21 -44.43
N GLY A 571 -8.20 48.13 -43.09
CA GLY A 571 -9.37 47.67 -42.34
C GLY A 571 -9.37 46.18 -42.02
N ALA A 572 -8.31 45.44 -42.37
CA ALA A 572 -8.17 44.04 -41.96
C ALA A 572 -7.97 43.96 -40.43
N GLN A 573 -8.49 42.90 -39.82
CA GLN A 573 -8.38 42.63 -38.38
C GLN A 573 -7.86 41.23 -38.10
N SER A 574 -7.09 41.09 -37.02
CA SER A 574 -6.58 39.81 -36.51
C SER A 574 -6.62 39.80 -35.00
N GLU A 575 -7.04 38.68 -34.41
CA GLU A 575 -7.18 38.51 -32.96
C GLU A 575 -6.34 37.34 -32.44
N SER A 576 -5.82 37.50 -31.23
CA SER A 576 -5.19 36.45 -30.41
C SER A 576 -5.93 36.39 -29.07
N ILE A 577 -6.06 35.19 -28.52
CA ILE A 577 -6.60 34.92 -27.17
C ILE A 577 -5.55 34.24 -26.31
#